data_AF-A0A849RZ19-F1
#
_entry.id   AF-A0A849RZ19-F1
#
_cell.length_a   1.000
_cell.length_b   1.000
_cell.length_c   1.000
_cell.angle_alpha   90.00
_cell.angle_beta   90.00
_cell.angle_gamma   90.00
#
_symmetry.space_group_name_H-M   'P 1'
#
loop_
_entity.id
_entity.type
_entity.pdbx_description
1 polymer ?
#
loop_
_entity_poly.entity_id
_entity_poly.type
_entity_poly.pdbx_seq_one_letter_code
_entity_poly.pdbx_strand_id
1 'polypeptide(L)' 'DSSAPEPDTAQPDGLVTLKICLSAHAPALSLREMDVFQDALWVRCAECRSQYNLAVSQFETHQK' A
#
# COMPACT_ATOMS: atom_id res chain seq x y z
N ASP A 1 -1.64 29.20 18.12
CA ASP A 1 -1.08 27.97 18.71
C ASP A 1 -0.68 27.08 17.55
N SER A 2 0.60 27.13 17.17
CA SER A 2 1.10 26.59 15.91
C SER A 2 1.77 25.25 16.18
N SER A 3 0.99 24.17 16.14
CA SER A 3 1.54 22.82 16.19
C SER A 3 1.92 22.41 14.76
N ALA A 4 3.19 22.58 14.40
CA ALA A 4 3.75 21.92 13.23
C ALA A 4 3.75 20.40 13.48
N PRO A 5 3.41 19.56 12.48
CA PRO A 5 3.48 18.11 12.68
C PRO A 5 4.94 17.70 12.81
N GLU A 6 5.28 17.03 13.91
CA GLU A 6 6.61 16.46 14.11
C GLU A 6 6.88 15.39 13.04
N PRO A 7 8.08 15.36 12.43
CA PRO A 7 8.44 14.35 11.45
C PRO A 7 8.58 13.00 12.16
N ASP A 8 7.61 12.13 11.94
CA ASP A 8 7.53 10.78 12.51
C ASP A 8 8.77 9.96 12.14
N THR A 9 9.68 9.84 13.11
CA THR A 9 10.92 9.08 13.00
C THR A 9 10.64 7.58 12.92
N ALA A 10 11.22 6.95 11.89
CA ALA A 10 11.44 5.51 11.74
C ALA A 10 10.24 4.64 11.31
N GLN A 11 9.35 5.13 10.44
CA GLN A 11 8.59 4.20 9.62
C GLN A 11 9.55 3.50 8.64
N PRO A 12 9.68 2.16 8.67
CA PRO A 12 10.39 1.45 7.61
C PRO A 12 9.74 1.82 6.29
N ASP A 13 10.56 2.10 5.27
CA ASP A 13 10.07 2.50 3.95
C ASP A 13 8.94 1.55 3.52
N GLY A 14 7.73 2.10 3.40
CA GLY A 14 6.53 1.34 3.11
C GLY A 14 6.68 0.51 1.84
N LEU A 15 7.46 1.00 0.88
CA LEU A 15 7.77 0.27 -0.35
C LEU A 15 8.72 -0.90 -0.11
N VAL A 16 9.70 -0.74 0.79
CA VAL A 16 10.61 -1.85 1.15
C VAL A 16 9.84 -2.96 1.85
N THR A 17 8.95 -2.62 2.78
CA THR A 17 8.13 -3.62 3.48
C THR A 17 7.13 -4.31 2.54
N LEU A 18 6.50 -3.56 1.63
CA LEU A 18 5.67 -4.11 0.56
C LEU A 18 6.47 -5.07 -0.33
N LYS A 19 7.68 -4.70 -0.75
CA LYS A 19 8.54 -5.53 -1.61
C LYS A 19 8.88 -6.86 -0.93
N ILE A 20 9.22 -6.84 0.35
CA ILE A 20 9.48 -8.05 1.14
C ILE A 20 8.21 -8.90 1.22
N CYS A 21 7.08 -8.30 1.58
CA CYS A 21 5.80 -8.99 1.68
C CYS A 21 5.34 -9.59 0.34
N LEU A 22 5.55 -8.88 -0.77
CA LEU A 22 5.24 -9.36 -2.11
C LEU A 22 6.12 -10.54 -2.48
N SER A 23 7.43 -10.46 -2.19
CA SER A 23 8.35 -11.57 -2.49
C SER A 23 8.04 -12.86 -1.71
N ALA A 24 7.54 -12.74 -0.47
CA ALA A 24 7.24 -13.88 0.39
C ALA A 24 5.79 -14.39 0.27
N HIS A 25 4.82 -13.49 0.07
CA HIS A 25 3.39 -13.78 0.24
C HIS A 25 2.54 -13.33 -0.95
N ALA A 26 3.11 -13.28 -2.17
CA ALA A 26 2.40 -12.86 -3.40
C ALA A 26 0.98 -13.43 -3.54
N PRO A 27 0.72 -14.75 -3.42
CA PRO A 27 -0.62 -15.30 -3.60
C PRO A 27 -1.59 -14.94 -2.44
N ALA A 28 -1.07 -14.50 -1.29
CA ALA A 28 -1.87 -14.07 -0.14
C ALA A 28 -2.14 -12.55 -0.16
N LEU A 29 -1.59 -11.81 -1.11
CA LEU A 29 -1.90 -10.39 -1.31
C LEU A 29 -3.18 -10.24 -2.12
N SER A 30 -4.01 -9.30 -1.68
CA SER A 30 -5.31 -9.05 -2.28
C SER A 30 -5.59 -7.56 -2.27
N LEU A 31 -6.10 -7.06 -3.40
CA LEU A 31 -6.65 -5.73 -3.49
C LEU A 31 -7.98 -5.71 -2.75
N ARG A 32 -8.15 -4.76 -1.83
CA ARG A 32 -9.36 -4.62 -1.01
C ARG A 32 -10.27 -3.54 -1.53
N GLU A 33 -9.68 -2.42 -1.94
CA GLU A 33 -10.43 -1.26 -2.37
C GLU A 33 -9.55 -0.42 -3.32
N MET A 34 -10.21 0.17 -4.32
CA MET A 34 -9.62 1.09 -5.28
C MET A 34 -10.39 2.39 -5.19
N ASP A 35 -9.69 3.47 -4.88
CA ASP A 35 -10.22 4.82 -5.02
C ASP A 35 -9.62 5.46 -6.27
N VAL A 36 -10.40 5.45 -7.35
CA VAL A 36 -10.00 6.02 -8.64
C VAL A 36 -10.04 7.55 -8.67
N PHE A 37 -10.65 8.19 -7.68
CA PHE A 37 -10.68 9.65 -7.59
C PHE A 37 -9.44 10.19 -6.87
N GLN A 38 -8.89 9.41 -5.95
CA GLN A 38 -7.69 9.74 -5.16
C GLN A 38 -6.43 9.03 -5.66
N ASP A 39 -6.53 8.28 -6.76
CA ASP A 39 -5.47 7.42 -7.26
C ASP A 39 -4.85 6.53 -6.17
N ALA A 40 -5.69 5.96 -5.31
CA ALA A 40 -5.29 5.21 -4.14
C ALA A 40 -5.75 3.75 -4.19
N LEU A 41 -4.90 2.85 -3.67
CA LEU A 41 -5.17 1.43 -3.57
C LEU A 41 -4.88 0.91 -2.17
N TRP A 42 -5.82 0.13 -1.65
CA TRP A 42 -5.63 -0.62 -0.42
C TRP A 42 -5.34 -2.09 -0.71
N VAL A 43 -4.17 -2.53 -0.28
CA VAL A 43 -3.71 -3.91 -0.41
C VAL A 43 -3.56 -4.52 0.96
N ARG A 44 -4.05 -5.75 1.13
CA ARG A 44 -3.88 -6.51 2.37
C ARG A 44 -3.29 -7.88 2.09
N CYS A 45 -2.31 -8.26 2.90
CA CYS A 45 -1.79 -9.62 2.97
C CYS A 45 -2.61 -10.46 3.97
N ALA A 46 -3.06 -11.64 3.58
CA ALA A 46 -3.72 -12.57 4.49
C ALA A 46 -2.75 -13.29 5.44
N GLU A 47 -1.47 -13.44 5.03
CA GLU A 47 -0.45 -14.18 5.77
C GLU A 47 0.12 -13.34 6.93
N CYS A 48 0.85 -12.27 6.61
CA CYS A 48 1.47 -11.41 7.63
C CYS A 48 0.54 -10.32 8.17
N ARG A 49 -0.68 -10.20 7.62
CA ARG A 49 -1.69 -9.21 8.00
C ARG A 49 -1.30 -7.74 7.78
N SER A 50 -0.19 -7.48 7.08
CA SER A 50 0.19 -6.13 6.67
C SER A 50 -0.84 -5.53 5.72
N GLN A 51 -1.01 -4.21 5.86
CA GLN A 51 -1.89 -3.38 5.04
C GLN A 51 -1.06 -2.27 4.42
N TYR A 52 -1.29 -2.01 3.15
CA TYR A 52 -0.57 -1.02 2.37
C TYR A 52 -1.57 -0.09 1.69
N ASN A 53 -1.35 1.21 1.86
CA ASN A 53 -2.03 2.25 1.09
C ASN A 53 -1.04 2.74 0.02
N LEU A 54 -1.38 2.55 -1.25
CA LEU A 54 -0.51 2.86 -2.38
C LEU A 54 -1.14 4.00 -3.17
N ALA A 55 -0.37 5.07 -3.37
CA ALA A 55 -0.67 6.02 -4.43
C ALA A 55 -0.21 5.42 -5.76
N VAL A 56 -1.10 5.42 -6.76
CA VAL A 56 -0.80 5.00 -8.13
C VAL A 56 -0.86 6.20 -9.06
N SER A 57 -0.22 6.11 -10.22
CA SER A 57 -0.29 7.18 -11.24
C SER A 57 -1.38 6.91 -12.28
N GLN A 58 -1.76 5.64 -12.45
CA GLN A 58 -2.70 5.22 -13.49
C GLN A 58 -3.27 3.84 -13.16
N PHE A 59 -4.55 3.66 -13.46
CA PHE A 59 -5.19 2.36 -13.47
C PHE A 59 -5.29 1.84 -14.91
N GLU A 60 -4.77 0.64 -15.15
CA GLU A 60 -4.92 -0.06 -16.44
C GLU A 60 -5.74 -1.34 -16.24
N THR A 61 -6.87 -1.43 -16.93
CA THR A 61 -7.70 -2.63 -16.92
C THR A 61 -7.39 -3.47 -18.15
N HIS A 62 -6.73 -4.61 -17.95
CA HIS A 62 -6.59 -5.63 -18.99
C HIS A 62 -7.81 -6.57 -18.95
N GLN A 63 -8.64 -6.53 -20.00
CA GLN A 63 -9.65 -7.57 -20.23
C GLN A 63 -9.01 -8.71 -21.04
N LYS A 64 -9.33 -9.95 -20.69
CA LYS A 64 -8.92 -11.15 -21.45
C LYS A 64 -9.88 -11.40 -22.60
#